data_AF-A0AAJ0IVM5-F1
#
_entry.id   AF-A0AAJ0IVM5-F1
#
_cell.length_a   1.000
_cell.length_b   1.000
_cell.length_c   1.000
_cell.angle_alpha   90.00
_cell.angle_beta   90.00
_cell.angle_gamma   90.00
#
_symmetry.space_group_name_H-M   'P 1'
#
loop_
_entity.id
_entity.type
_entity.pdbx_description
1 polymer ?
#
loop_
_entity_poly.entity_id
_entity_poly.type
_entity_poly.pdbx_seq_one_letter_code
_entity_poly.pdbx_strand_id
1 'polypeptide(L)'
;MCDMRNEQLKPTLGTWQLWGIAVGLVISGEYFGWSYGWGTAGTLGFLVTTVLVAVMYTCFIFSFTELTTAIPNAGGPFAYSLRAFGTYGGMLAGLATLIEFVFAPPAIAMAIGAYLNVQFPTLDPRIAAIGAYVIFMSLNIVGVAIAATFELIVTLLAVIELLVFMGVVAPGFSVARFA
;
A
#
# COMPACT_ATOMS: atom_id res chain seq x y z
N MET A 1 18.55 -25.05 -29.37
CA MET A 1 18.24 -23.61 -29.28
C MET A 1 16.72 -23.45 -29.29
N CYS A 2 16.11 -23.29 -28.11
CA CYS A 2 14.70 -22.87 -28.03
C CYS A 2 14.68 -21.35 -28.19
N ASP A 3 13.85 -20.88 -29.11
CA ASP A 3 13.72 -19.48 -29.48
C ASP A 3 13.01 -18.70 -28.36
N MET A 4 13.80 -18.06 -27.48
CA MET A 4 13.34 -17.16 -26.40
C MET A 4 12.84 -15.83 -27.00
N ARG A 5 11.82 -15.89 -27.86
CA ARG A 5 11.07 -14.72 -28.33
C ARG A 5 10.37 -14.08 -27.14
N ASN A 6 11.05 -13.12 -26.51
CA ASN A 6 10.50 -11.87 -25.99
C ASN A 6 9.05 -11.94 -25.45
N GLU A 7 8.81 -12.74 -24.40
CA GLU A 7 7.60 -12.64 -23.56
C GLU A 7 7.71 -11.42 -22.63
N GLN A 8 7.97 -10.26 -23.20
CA GLN A 8 7.91 -9.02 -22.45
C GLN A 8 6.43 -8.66 -22.28
N LEU A 9 5.98 -8.60 -21.02
CA LEU A 9 4.67 -8.08 -20.65
C LEU A 9 4.48 -6.71 -21.31
N LYS A 10 3.34 -6.51 -21.99
CA LYS A 10 3.03 -5.20 -22.57
C LYS A 10 2.91 -4.20 -21.41
N PRO A 11 3.69 -3.10 -21.40
CA PRO A 11 3.56 -2.08 -20.39
C PRO A 11 2.21 -1.40 -20.57
N THR A 12 1.26 -1.74 -19.71
CA THR A 12 -0.13 -1.24 -19.72
C THR A 12 -0.37 -0.16 -18.66
N LEU A 13 0.58 0.02 -17.74
CA LEU A 13 0.52 0.98 -16.64
C LEU A 13 1.33 2.23 -16.99
N GLY A 14 0.69 3.39 -16.97
CA GLY A 14 1.36 4.68 -17.08
C GLY A 14 1.86 5.20 -15.73
N THR A 15 2.61 6.29 -15.77
CA THR A 15 3.20 6.92 -14.57
C THR A 15 2.14 7.32 -13.53
N TRP A 16 1.00 7.83 -13.96
CA TRP A 16 -0.09 8.23 -13.06
C TRP A 16 -0.75 7.05 -12.38
N GLN A 17 -0.96 5.94 -13.09
CA GLN A 17 -1.46 4.71 -12.50
C GLN A 17 -0.48 4.15 -11.48
N LEU A 18 0.81 4.10 -11.80
CA LEU A 18 1.85 3.65 -10.87
C LEU A 18 1.91 4.51 -9.60
N TRP A 19 1.82 5.83 -9.75
CA TRP A 19 1.73 6.76 -8.63
C TRP A 19 0.46 6.52 -7.79
N GLY A 20 -0.69 6.37 -8.44
CA GLY A 20 -1.98 6.15 -7.78
C GLY A 20 -2.02 4.87 -6.96
N ILE A 21 -1.43 3.79 -7.48
CA ILE A 21 -1.27 2.52 -6.75
C ILE A 21 -0.40 2.75 -5.51
N ALA A 22 0.78 3.35 -5.67
CA ALA A 22 1.72 3.57 -4.56
C ALA A 22 1.13 4.46 -3.46
N VAL A 23 0.52 5.59 -3.83
CA VAL A 23 -0.08 6.53 -2.86
C VAL A 23 -1.33 5.94 -2.21
N GLY A 24 -2.17 5.24 -2.98
CA GLY A 24 -3.38 4.59 -2.45
C GLY A 24 -3.07 3.55 -1.39
N LEU A 25 -2.01 2.75 -1.60
CA LEU A 25 -1.53 1.77 -0.63
C LEU A 25 -1.14 2.42 0.71
N VAL A 26 -0.50 3.60 0.68
CA VAL A 26 -0.10 4.32 1.90
C VAL A 26 -1.32 4.91 2.61
N ILE A 27 -2.21 5.58 1.87
CA ILE A 27 -3.42 6.20 2.44
C ILE A 27 -4.31 5.15 3.12
N SER A 28 -4.44 3.96 2.53
CA SER A 28 -5.18 2.85 3.13
C SER A 28 -4.70 2.54 4.56
N GLY A 29 -3.38 2.52 4.79
CA GLY A 29 -2.79 2.29 6.12
C GLY A 29 -3.11 3.37 7.16
N GLU A 30 -3.30 4.61 6.72
CA GLU A 30 -3.65 5.75 7.58
C GLU A 30 -4.96 5.49 8.33
N TYR A 31 -5.98 5.02 7.61
CA TYR A 31 -7.31 4.75 8.17
C TYR A 31 -7.29 3.67 9.26
N PHE A 32 -6.40 2.66 9.16
CA PHE A 32 -6.34 1.55 10.11
C PHE A 32 -5.46 1.83 11.34
N GLY A 33 -4.29 2.43 11.12
CA GLY A 33 -3.23 2.44 12.14
C GLY A 33 -3.19 3.71 13.01
N TRP A 34 -3.61 4.85 12.46
CA TRP A 34 -3.31 6.14 13.07
C TRP A 34 -4.10 6.40 14.35
N SER A 35 -5.39 6.07 14.37
CA SER A 35 -6.21 6.25 15.58
C SER A 35 -5.69 5.42 16.75
N TYR A 36 -5.22 4.19 16.48
CA TYR A 36 -4.62 3.32 17.50
C TYR A 36 -3.25 3.86 17.97
N GLY A 37 -2.40 4.29 17.03
CA GLY A 37 -1.10 4.86 17.33
C GLY A 37 -1.20 6.12 18.19
N TRP A 38 -2.13 7.02 17.85
CA TRP A 38 -2.43 8.20 18.65
C TRP A 38 -2.97 7.81 20.02
N GLY A 39 -3.95 6.91 20.10
CA GLY A 39 -4.54 6.48 21.37
C GLY A 39 -3.54 5.86 22.34
N THR A 40 -2.47 5.25 21.81
CA THR A 40 -1.42 4.60 22.61
C THR A 40 -0.27 5.56 22.98
N ALA A 41 0.24 6.34 22.02
CA ALA A 41 1.44 7.16 22.20
C ALA A 41 1.15 8.62 22.59
N GLY A 42 -0.10 9.06 22.50
CA GLY A 42 -0.47 10.48 22.62
C GLY A 42 0.04 11.31 21.45
N THR A 43 -0.34 12.59 21.41
CA THR A 43 -0.04 13.48 20.27
C THR A 43 1.46 13.67 20.06
N LEU A 44 2.21 14.00 21.12
CA LEU A 44 3.65 14.24 21.04
C LEU A 44 4.43 12.95 20.76
N GLY A 45 4.09 11.86 21.44
CA GLY A 45 4.75 10.57 21.25
C GLY A 45 4.54 10.06 19.81
N PHE A 46 3.31 10.14 19.30
CA PHE A 46 3.02 9.76 17.93
C PHE A 46 3.75 10.64 16.91
N LEU A 47 3.84 11.97 17.13
CA LEU A 47 4.62 12.86 16.26
C LEU A 47 6.10 12.41 16.18
N VAL A 48 6.74 12.17 17.32
CA VAL A 48 8.17 11.76 17.35
C VAL A 48 8.35 10.42 16.63
N THR A 49 7.47 9.45 16.87
CA THR A 49 7.50 8.16 16.17
C THR A 49 7.32 8.34 14.67
N THR A 50 6.34 9.15 14.24
CA THR A 50 6.07 9.41 12.82
C THR A 50 7.27 10.08 12.14
N VAL A 51 7.92 11.06 12.76
CA VAL A 51 9.13 11.69 12.20
C VAL A 51 10.27 10.68 12.05
N LEU A 52 10.50 9.83 13.05
CA LEU A 52 11.54 8.81 13.00
C LEU A 52 11.29 7.82 11.86
N VAL A 53 10.05 7.32 11.74
CA VAL A 53 9.64 6.40 10.68
C VAL A 53 9.71 7.06 9.30
N ALA A 54 9.31 8.33 9.19
CA ALA A 54 9.38 9.09 7.94
C ALA A 54 10.83 9.25 7.44
N VAL A 55 11.78 9.52 8.35
CA VAL A 55 13.21 9.59 7.99
C VAL A 55 13.72 8.22 7.51
N MET A 56 13.39 7.15 8.25
CA MET A 56 13.75 5.78 7.86
C MET A 56 13.22 5.43 6.46
N TYR A 57 11.94 5.68 6.19
CA TYR A 57 11.32 5.40 4.88
C TYR A 57 11.86 6.30 3.77
N THR A 58 12.22 7.55 4.06
CA THR A 58 12.85 8.44 3.07
C THR A 58 14.19 7.86 2.59
N CYS A 59 15.05 7.41 3.51
CA CYS A 59 16.30 6.72 3.18
C CYS A 59 16.05 5.42 2.40
N PHE A 60 15.03 4.67 2.79
CA PHE A 60 14.64 3.43 2.12
C PHE A 60 14.18 3.67 0.67
N ILE A 61 13.35 4.68 0.44
CA ILE A 61 12.83 5.04 -0.88
C ILE A 61 13.98 5.46 -1.82
N PHE A 62 14.94 6.27 -1.34
CA PHE A 62 16.08 6.67 -2.16
C PHE A 62 16.97 5.48 -2.53
N SER A 63 17.23 4.59 -1.57
CA SER A 63 17.92 3.32 -1.85
C SER A 63 17.19 2.54 -2.94
N PHE A 64 15.88 2.32 -2.79
CA PHE A 64 15.09 1.58 -3.78
C PHE A 64 15.05 2.26 -5.17
N THR A 65 15.07 3.59 -5.20
CA THR A 65 15.12 4.36 -6.45
C THR A 65 16.44 4.11 -7.20
N GLU A 66 17.57 4.14 -6.50
CA GLU A 66 18.88 3.80 -7.07
C GLU A 66 18.90 2.35 -7.61
N LEU A 67 18.40 1.39 -6.83
CA LEU A 67 18.36 0.00 -7.28
C LEU A 67 17.43 -0.23 -8.48
N THR A 68 16.26 0.43 -8.52
CA THR A 68 15.30 0.30 -9.63
C THR A 68 15.86 0.88 -10.92
N THR A 69 16.63 1.98 -10.84
CA THR A 69 17.30 2.57 -12.01
C THR A 69 18.51 1.75 -12.47
N ALA A 70 19.25 1.12 -11.56
CA ALA A 70 20.40 0.27 -11.89
C ALA A 70 20.00 -1.14 -12.38
N ILE A 71 18.83 -1.62 -11.99
CA ILE A 71 18.31 -2.97 -12.29
C ILE A 71 16.85 -2.84 -12.77
N PRO A 72 16.61 -2.39 -14.02
CA PRO A 72 15.27 -2.14 -14.56
C PRO A 72 14.56 -3.45 -14.97
N ASN A 73 14.46 -4.39 -14.03
CA ASN A 73 13.77 -5.66 -14.18
C ASN A 73 12.49 -5.65 -13.35
N ALA A 74 11.41 -6.23 -13.87
CA ALA A 74 10.11 -6.31 -13.19
C ALA A 74 10.09 -7.22 -11.94
N GLY A 75 11.25 -7.71 -11.47
CA GLY A 75 11.36 -8.64 -10.33
C GLY A 75 11.50 -7.97 -8.96
N GLY A 76 11.59 -6.64 -8.88
CA GLY A 76 11.62 -5.90 -7.61
C GLY A 76 12.71 -6.39 -6.62
N PRO A 77 12.41 -6.51 -5.30
CA PRO A 77 13.38 -6.94 -4.29
C PRO A 77 14.08 -8.27 -4.61
N PHE A 78 13.38 -9.22 -5.23
CA PHE A 78 13.96 -10.48 -5.66
C PHE A 78 15.11 -10.25 -6.65
N ALA A 79 14.91 -9.42 -7.67
CA ALA A 79 15.95 -9.14 -8.68
C ALA A 79 17.14 -8.41 -8.06
N TYR A 80 16.90 -7.54 -7.08
CA TYR A 80 17.92 -6.78 -6.37
C TYR A 80 18.79 -7.71 -5.52
N SER A 81 18.16 -8.53 -4.68
CA SER A 81 18.85 -9.48 -3.81
C SER A 81 19.52 -10.62 -4.59
N LEU A 82 18.94 -11.06 -5.71
CA LEU A 82 19.58 -12.04 -6.58
C LEU A 82 20.89 -11.51 -7.17
N ARG A 83 20.91 -10.24 -7.60
CA ARG A 83 22.11 -9.62 -8.16
C ARG A 83 23.17 -9.32 -7.11
N ALA A 84 22.76 -8.93 -5.90
CA ALA A 84 23.69 -8.56 -4.82
C ALA A 84 24.21 -9.76 -4.01
N PHE A 85 23.36 -10.76 -3.75
CA PHE A 85 23.62 -11.84 -2.79
C PHE A 85 23.51 -13.25 -3.40
N GLY A 86 23.34 -13.35 -4.72
CA GLY A 86 23.20 -14.62 -5.43
C GLY A 86 21.89 -15.34 -5.12
N THR A 87 21.83 -16.64 -5.48
CA THR A 87 20.60 -17.43 -5.47
C THR A 87 19.93 -17.52 -4.10
N TYR A 88 20.71 -17.66 -3.02
CA TYR A 88 20.15 -17.76 -1.67
C TYR A 88 19.49 -16.46 -1.21
N GLY A 89 20.15 -15.31 -1.43
CA GLY A 89 19.57 -14.01 -1.09
C GLY A 89 18.36 -13.68 -1.95
N GLY A 90 18.41 -14.02 -3.24
CA GLY A 90 17.25 -13.94 -4.13
C GLY A 90 16.08 -14.79 -3.62
N MET A 91 16.31 -16.06 -3.29
CA MET A 91 15.27 -16.96 -2.78
C MET A 91 14.62 -16.43 -1.50
N LEU A 92 15.41 -15.94 -0.54
CA LEU A 92 14.88 -15.39 0.71
C LEU A 92 14.02 -14.15 0.46
N ALA A 93 14.51 -13.20 -0.35
CA ALA A 93 13.76 -11.99 -0.69
C ALA A 93 12.47 -12.31 -1.47
N GLY A 94 12.53 -13.25 -2.41
CA GLY A 94 11.38 -13.73 -3.16
C GLY A 94 10.33 -14.40 -2.28
N LEU A 95 10.76 -15.27 -1.36
CA LEU A 95 9.85 -15.91 -0.41
C LEU A 95 9.19 -14.91 0.53
N ALA A 96 9.95 -13.95 1.07
CA ALA A 96 9.40 -12.90 1.91
C ALA A 96 8.36 -12.06 1.16
N THR A 97 8.65 -11.69 -0.09
CA THR A 97 7.73 -10.93 -0.96
C THR A 97 6.46 -11.73 -1.26
N LEU A 98 6.57 -13.03 -1.52
CA LEU A 98 5.41 -13.90 -1.73
C LEU A 98 4.53 -14.00 -0.49
N ILE A 99 5.14 -14.16 0.69
CA ILE A 99 4.41 -14.17 1.96
C ILE A 99 3.66 -12.84 2.13
N GLU A 100 4.34 -11.71 1.95
CA GLU A 100 3.72 -10.38 2.02
C GLU A 100 2.50 -10.27 1.09
N PHE A 101 2.64 -10.61 -0.19
CA PHE A 101 1.54 -10.51 -1.15
C PHE A 101 0.42 -11.54 -0.94
N VAL A 102 0.67 -12.67 -0.29
CA VAL A 102 -0.38 -13.63 0.06
C VAL A 102 -1.22 -13.15 1.25
N PHE A 103 -0.59 -12.52 2.25
CA PHE A 103 -1.27 -12.10 3.47
C PHE A 103 -1.87 -10.69 3.40
N ALA A 104 -1.34 -9.80 2.56
CA ALA A 104 -1.84 -8.43 2.45
C ALA A 104 -3.30 -8.35 1.96
N PRO A 105 -3.72 -9.03 0.87
CA PRO A 105 -5.10 -8.89 0.37
C PRO A 105 -6.17 -9.39 1.35
N PRO A 106 -6.03 -10.55 2.03
CA PRO A 106 -6.95 -10.97 3.08
C PRO A 106 -7.01 -9.99 4.27
N ALA A 107 -5.88 -9.43 4.67
CA ALA A 107 -5.83 -8.45 5.77
C ALA A 107 -6.63 -7.18 5.41
N ILE A 108 -6.46 -6.66 4.20
CA ILE A 108 -7.21 -5.49 3.71
C ILE A 108 -8.71 -5.82 3.58
N ALA A 109 -9.05 -7.00 3.05
CA ALA A 109 -10.44 -7.44 2.93
C ALA A 109 -11.13 -7.54 4.30
N MET A 110 -10.45 -8.08 5.31
CA MET A 110 -10.93 -8.11 6.69
C MET A 110 -11.18 -6.72 7.24
N ALA A 111 -10.33 -5.77 6.91
CA ALA A 111 -10.43 -4.40 7.36
C ALA A 111 -11.62 -3.67 6.71
N ILE A 112 -11.90 -3.92 5.43
CA ILE A 112 -13.15 -3.49 4.76
C ILE A 112 -14.37 -4.08 5.47
N GLY A 113 -14.34 -5.38 5.77
CA GLY A 113 -15.42 -6.04 6.50
C GLY A 113 -15.68 -5.43 7.89
N ALA A 114 -14.61 -5.07 8.61
CA ALA A 114 -14.71 -4.38 9.88
C ALA A 114 -15.35 -2.98 9.74
N TYR A 115 -14.96 -2.20 8.72
CA TYR A 115 -15.58 -0.89 8.45
C TYR A 115 -17.08 -1.01 8.11
N LEU A 116 -17.44 -2.00 7.28
CA LEU A 116 -18.84 -2.22 6.93
C LEU A 116 -19.67 -2.60 8.16
N ASN A 117 -19.11 -3.37 9.10
CA ASN A 117 -19.81 -3.74 10.33
C ASN A 117 -20.04 -2.53 11.26
N VAL A 118 -19.12 -1.56 11.31
CA VAL A 118 -19.34 -0.31 12.06
C VAL A 118 -20.59 0.43 11.54
N GLN A 119 -20.81 0.44 10.22
CA GLN A 119 -21.96 1.11 9.61
C GLN A 119 -23.23 0.24 9.59
N PHE A 120 -23.06 -1.07 9.46
CA PHE A 120 -24.11 -2.09 9.42
C PHE A 120 -23.84 -3.20 10.45
N PRO A 121 -24.19 -2.99 11.74
CA PRO A 121 -23.79 -3.89 12.82
C PRO A 121 -24.31 -5.34 12.70
N THR A 122 -25.37 -5.55 11.91
CA THR A 122 -25.96 -6.86 11.65
C THR A 122 -25.19 -7.69 10.62
N LEU A 123 -24.27 -7.07 9.86
CA LEU A 123 -23.47 -7.73 8.83
C LEU A 123 -22.23 -8.36 9.46
N ASP A 124 -22.05 -9.68 9.34
CA ASP A 124 -20.83 -10.36 9.79
C ASP A 124 -19.61 -9.83 9.01
N PRO A 125 -18.59 -9.24 9.70
CA PRO A 125 -17.37 -8.76 9.06
C PRO A 125 -16.69 -9.79 8.16
N ARG A 126 -16.73 -11.08 8.52
CA ARG A 126 -16.06 -12.14 7.75
C ARG A 126 -16.74 -12.38 6.41
N ILE A 127 -18.07 -12.38 6.39
CA ILE A 127 -18.85 -12.56 5.16
C ILE A 127 -18.63 -11.36 4.24
N ALA A 128 -18.65 -10.15 4.79
CA ALA A 128 -18.36 -8.92 4.07
C ALA A 128 -16.94 -8.92 3.47
N ALA A 129 -15.95 -9.35 4.25
CA ALA A 129 -14.57 -9.47 3.83
C ALA A 129 -14.38 -10.47 2.68
N ILE A 130 -14.96 -11.67 2.79
CA ILE A 130 -14.91 -12.68 1.73
C ILE A 130 -15.56 -12.14 0.44
N GLY A 131 -16.71 -11.48 0.55
CA GLY A 131 -17.38 -10.85 -0.58
C GLY A 131 -16.49 -9.79 -1.25
N ALA A 132 -15.92 -8.88 -0.47
CA ALA A 132 -14.99 -7.86 -0.98
C ALA A 132 -13.77 -8.49 -1.66
N TYR A 133 -13.15 -9.50 -1.04
CA TYR A 133 -12.01 -10.21 -1.59
C TYR A 133 -12.33 -10.82 -2.97
N VAL A 134 -13.45 -11.53 -3.10
CA VAL A 134 -13.86 -12.15 -4.36
C VAL A 134 -14.13 -11.10 -5.44
N ILE A 135 -14.75 -9.97 -5.08
CA ILE A 135 -15.01 -8.86 -6.02
C ILE A 135 -13.69 -8.27 -6.54
N PHE A 136 -12.77 -7.88 -5.65
CA PHE A 136 -11.50 -7.26 -6.04
C PHE A 136 -10.55 -8.24 -6.75
N MET A 137 -10.55 -9.51 -6.35
CA MET A 137 -9.83 -10.57 -7.04
C MET A 137 -10.36 -10.75 -8.48
N SER A 138 -11.69 -10.81 -8.64
CA SER A 138 -12.31 -10.94 -9.97
C SER A 138 -11.98 -9.74 -10.85
N LEU A 139 -12.01 -8.52 -10.29
CA LEU A 139 -11.63 -7.30 -10.99
C LEU A 139 -10.17 -7.35 -11.47
N ASN A 140 -9.26 -7.80 -10.60
CA ASN A 140 -7.85 -7.98 -10.95
C ASN A 140 -7.63 -9.05 -12.04
N ILE A 141 -8.42 -10.13 -12.04
CA ILE A 141 -8.37 -11.17 -13.08
C ILE A 141 -8.87 -10.63 -14.43
N VAL A 142 -9.93 -9.80 -14.43
CA VAL A 142 -10.51 -9.22 -15.65
C VAL A 142 -9.53 -8.28 -16.35
N GLY A 143 -8.72 -7.52 -15.61
CA GLY A 143 -7.63 -6.76 -16.21
C GLY A 143 -6.94 -5.77 -15.28
N VAL A 144 -5.62 -5.89 -15.20
CA VAL A 144 -4.76 -5.02 -14.38
C VAL A 144 -4.87 -3.54 -14.75
N ALA A 145 -5.06 -3.21 -16.03
CA ALA A 145 -5.20 -1.81 -16.45
C ALA A 145 -6.51 -1.17 -15.97
N ILE A 146 -7.59 -1.96 -15.92
CA ILE A 146 -8.89 -1.52 -15.40
C ILE A 146 -8.80 -1.33 -13.89
N ALA A 147 -8.20 -2.31 -13.19
CA ALA A 147 -7.93 -2.23 -11.75
C ALA A 147 -7.13 -0.98 -11.38
N ALA A 148 -5.99 -0.76 -12.04
CA ALA A 148 -5.13 0.38 -11.75
C ALA A 148 -5.78 1.74 -12.05
N THR A 149 -6.65 1.81 -13.06
CA THR A 149 -7.39 3.04 -13.37
C THR A 149 -8.46 3.31 -12.31
N PHE A 150 -9.17 2.28 -11.87
CA PHE A 150 -10.13 2.38 -10.78
C PHE A 150 -9.45 2.79 -9.47
N GLU A 151 -8.33 2.15 -9.13
CA GLU A 151 -7.52 2.48 -7.96
C GLU A 151 -7.04 3.92 -8.00
N LEU A 152 -6.54 4.41 -9.15
CA LEU A 152 -6.14 5.82 -9.29
C LEU A 152 -7.30 6.78 -8.96
N ILE A 153 -8.51 6.51 -9.45
CA ILE A 153 -9.69 7.34 -9.15
C ILE A 153 -9.99 7.33 -7.65
N VAL A 154 -9.99 6.16 -7.02
CA VAL A 154 -10.23 6.02 -5.58
C VAL A 154 -9.16 6.75 -4.77
N THR A 155 -7.88 6.63 -5.16
CA THR A 155 -6.77 7.34 -4.51
C THR A 155 -6.95 8.85 -4.61
N LEU A 156 -7.34 9.39 -5.78
CA LEU A 156 -7.60 10.82 -5.94
C LEU A 156 -8.74 11.30 -5.04
N LEU A 157 -9.83 10.53 -4.93
CA LEU A 157 -10.93 10.85 -4.01
C LEU A 157 -10.45 10.85 -2.55
N ALA A 158 -9.66 9.86 -2.14
CA ALA A 158 -9.11 9.77 -0.78
C ALA A 158 -8.15 10.94 -0.48
N VAL A 159 -7.32 11.37 -1.44
CA VAL A 159 -6.48 12.56 -1.29
C VAL A 159 -7.34 13.81 -1.09
N ILE A 160 -8.40 13.98 -1.88
CA ILE A 160 -9.31 15.12 -1.74
C ILE A 160 -9.98 15.10 -0.37
N GLU A 161 -10.47 13.94 0.07
CA GLU A 161 -11.07 13.76 1.40
C GLU A 161 -10.09 14.17 2.52
N LEU A 162 -8.84 13.71 2.48
CA LEU A 162 -7.82 14.07 3.46
C LEU A 162 -7.52 15.56 3.47
N LEU A 163 -7.42 16.20 2.30
CA LEU A 163 -7.20 17.66 2.21
C LEU A 163 -8.37 18.45 2.80
N VAL A 164 -9.61 18.01 2.54
CA VAL A 164 -10.80 18.61 3.13
C VAL A 164 -10.80 18.42 4.65
N PHE A 165 -10.51 17.21 5.13
CA PHE A 165 -10.41 16.92 6.56
C PHE A 165 -9.37 17.81 7.24
N MET A 166 -8.17 17.94 6.66
CA MET A 166 -7.13 18.83 7.17
C MET A 166 -7.61 20.29 7.23
N GLY A 167 -8.28 20.77 6.18
CA GLY A 167 -8.81 22.14 6.14
C GLY A 167 -9.89 22.40 7.19
N VAL A 168 -10.78 21.43 7.43
CA VAL A 168 -11.85 21.54 8.42
C VAL A 168 -11.33 21.46 9.86
N VAL A 169 -10.31 20.63 10.11
CA VAL A 169 -9.76 20.42 11.45
C VAL A 169 -8.72 21.48 11.84
N ALA A 170 -8.04 22.10 10.88
CA ALA A 170 -6.99 23.11 11.13
C ALA A 170 -7.38 24.23 12.13
N PRO A 171 -8.60 24.81 12.10
CA PRO A 171 -9.02 25.83 13.07
C PRO A 171 -9.11 25.32 14.52
N GLY A 172 -9.25 24.01 14.73
CA GLY A 172 -9.32 23.38 16.05
C GLY A 172 -7.96 23.10 16.68
N PHE A 173 -6.86 23.39 15.98
CA PHE A 173 -5.51 23.16 16.49
C PHE A 173 -5.19 24.08 17.67
N SER A 174 -4.74 23.47 18.78
CA SER A 174 -4.29 24.20 19.96
C SER A 174 -3.01 23.56 20.51
N VAL A 175 -1.94 24.36 20.56
CA VAL A 175 -0.64 23.95 21.12
C VAL A 175 -0.77 23.53 22.60
N ALA A 176 -1.76 24.08 23.32
CA ALA A 176 -2.02 23.73 24.71
C ALA A 176 -2.50 22.29 24.92
N ARG A 177 -2.98 21.61 23.86
CA ARG A 177 -3.45 20.22 23.88
C ARG A 177 -2.44 19.22 23.28
N PHE A 178 -1.22 19.69 23.02
CA PHE A 178 -0.22 18.93 22.28
C PHE A 178 0.63 18.01 23.16
N ALA A 179 0.72 18.30 24.47
CA ALA A 179 1.44 17.52 25.47
C ALA A 179 0.56 16.44 26.11
#